data_AF-A0A1Y2X9X9-F1
#
_entry.id   AF-A0A1Y2X9X9-F1
#
_cell.length_a   1.000
_cell.length_b   1.000
_cell.length_c   1.000
_cell.angle_alpha   90.00
_cell.angle_beta   90.00
_cell.angle_gamma   90.00
#
_symmetry.space_group_name_H-M   'P 1'
#
loop_
_entity.id
_entity.type
_entity.pdbx_description
1 polymer ?
#
loop_
_entity_poly.entity_id
_entity_poly.type
_entity_poly.pdbx_seq_one_letter_code
_entity_poly.pdbx_strand_id
1 'polypeptide(L)'
;MFKRIWSFFYYLTHLEWTEKVQTHCIFCDRSRFEENIVYEDANLIAINNLRKAGQYHWLIMPKSHSWRDIENLELEDASLLNAMIELGEHLLEQNCPTVPSANVHIGFHRGRRVLFRNIYWPDIVSIHHIHMHVIVEPRFWLKLFKYPSWLPLMWKSEKKVIQELEKKSGKGDDARRDEHRRAILP
;
A
#
# COMPACT_ATOMS: atom_id res chain seq x y z
N MET A 1 9.87 0.24 -28.03
CA MET A 1 8.47 0.70 -27.84
C MET A 1 7.49 -0.47 -27.80
N PHE A 2 7.54 -1.39 -28.79
CA PHE A 2 6.65 -2.57 -28.90
C PHE A 2 6.66 -3.52 -27.68
N LYS A 3 7.84 -3.91 -27.18
CA LYS A 3 7.97 -4.76 -25.96
C LYS A 3 7.30 -4.18 -24.71
N ARG A 4 7.19 -2.84 -24.62
CA ARG A 4 6.66 -2.14 -23.43
C ARG A 4 5.15 -1.99 -23.49
N ILE A 5 4.61 -1.75 -24.68
CA ILE A 5 3.16 -1.79 -24.94
C ILE A 5 2.65 -3.21 -24.71
N TRP A 6 3.36 -4.22 -25.20
CA TRP A 6 3.02 -5.63 -24.95
C TRP A 6 3.05 -5.97 -23.46
N SER A 7 4.04 -5.50 -22.70
CA SER A 7 4.08 -5.71 -21.24
C SER A 7 2.90 -5.06 -20.50
N PHE A 8 2.40 -3.92 -20.98
CA PHE A 8 1.23 -3.26 -20.40
C PHE A 8 -0.06 -4.03 -20.69
N PHE A 9 -0.29 -4.39 -21.96
CA PHE A 9 -1.45 -5.21 -22.33
C PHE A 9 -1.39 -6.59 -21.67
N TYR A 10 -0.23 -7.23 -21.63
CA TYR A 10 -0.01 -8.49 -20.91
C TYR A 10 -0.36 -8.34 -19.42
N TYR A 11 0.12 -7.28 -18.75
CA TYR A 11 -0.22 -7.06 -17.34
C TYR A 11 -1.73 -6.88 -17.13
N LEU A 12 -2.40 -6.09 -17.98
CA LEU A 12 -3.85 -5.88 -17.89
C LEU A 12 -4.65 -7.16 -18.19
N THR A 13 -4.22 -7.97 -19.16
CA THR A 13 -4.90 -9.23 -19.50
C THR A 13 -4.65 -10.34 -18.48
N HIS A 14 -3.62 -10.19 -17.64
CA HIS A 14 -3.29 -11.11 -16.55
C HIS A 14 -3.63 -10.53 -15.17
N LEU A 15 -4.50 -9.50 -15.12
CA LEU A 15 -5.10 -9.07 -13.87
C LEU A 15 -5.89 -10.25 -13.28
N GLU A 16 -5.50 -10.69 -12.09
CA GLU A 16 -6.11 -11.84 -11.42
C GLU A 16 -7.46 -11.41 -10.81
N TRP A 17 -8.55 -11.86 -11.45
CA TRP A 17 -9.92 -11.58 -11.00
C TRP A 17 -10.38 -12.51 -9.87
N THR A 18 -9.54 -13.45 -9.46
CA THR A 18 -9.71 -14.34 -8.31
C THR A 18 -8.83 -13.87 -7.15
N GLU A 19 -9.19 -14.23 -5.92
CA GLU A 19 -8.30 -14.00 -4.78
C GLU A 19 -7.07 -14.89 -4.93
N LYS A 20 -5.88 -14.29 -4.84
CA LYS A 20 -4.66 -15.07 -4.77
C LYS A 20 -4.52 -15.61 -3.34
N VAL A 21 -4.15 -16.88 -3.23
CA VAL A 21 -3.75 -17.47 -1.95
C VAL A 21 -2.23 -17.61 -1.95
N GLN A 22 -1.58 -17.02 -0.95
CA GLN A 22 -0.14 -17.12 -0.77
C GLN A 22 0.13 -17.94 0.49
N THR A 23 0.63 -19.15 0.30
CA THR A 23 0.93 -20.08 1.41
C THR A 23 2.25 -19.75 2.11
N HIS A 24 3.17 -19.07 1.43
CA HIS A 24 4.46 -18.66 1.97
C HIS A 24 4.73 -17.18 1.69
N CYS A 25 4.89 -16.39 2.75
CA CYS A 25 5.23 -14.98 2.64
C CYS A 25 6.75 -14.78 2.63
N ILE A 26 7.28 -14.20 1.54
CA ILE A 26 8.72 -13.91 1.42
C ILE A 26 9.19 -12.84 2.42
N PHE A 27 8.29 -12.02 2.95
CA PHE A 27 8.60 -11.02 3.98
C PHE A 27 8.57 -11.60 5.41
N CYS A 28 8.05 -12.82 5.59
CA CYS A 28 8.22 -13.56 6.85
C CYS A 28 9.55 -14.34 6.91
N ASP A 29 10.22 -14.53 5.78
CA ASP A 29 11.52 -15.20 5.69
C ASP A 29 12.63 -14.15 5.55
N ARG A 30 13.22 -13.73 6.68
CA ARG A 30 14.27 -12.69 6.72
C ARG A 30 15.42 -12.97 5.76
N SER A 31 15.79 -14.24 5.57
CA SER A 31 16.88 -14.63 4.69
C SER A 31 16.67 -14.18 3.22
N ARG A 32 15.41 -13.89 2.82
CA ARG A 32 15.08 -13.41 1.48
C ARG A 32 15.41 -11.96 1.23
N PHE A 33 15.60 -11.15 2.28
CA PHE A 33 15.74 -9.70 2.15
C PHE A 33 16.78 -9.09 3.10
N GLU A 34 17.45 -9.87 3.93
CA GLU A 34 18.41 -9.40 4.95
C GLU A 34 19.46 -8.43 4.39
N GLU A 35 20.07 -8.77 3.26
CA GLU A 35 21.08 -7.93 2.58
C GLU A 35 20.53 -6.59 2.07
N ASN A 36 19.21 -6.45 1.98
CA ASN A 36 18.54 -5.26 1.46
C ASN A 36 17.97 -4.36 2.56
N ILE A 37 18.09 -4.72 3.84
CA ILE A 37 17.57 -3.91 4.95
C ILE A 37 18.30 -2.57 5.00
N VAL A 38 17.53 -1.48 5.00
CA VAL A 38 18.04 -0.10 5.13
C VAL A 38 17.67 0.53 6.47
N TYR A 39 16.64 0.00 7.13
CA TYR A 39 16.21 0.42 8.45
C TYR A 39 15.45 -0.72 9.12
N GLU A 40 15.59 -0.84 10.44
CA GLU A 40 14.84 -1.78 11.27
C GLU A 40 14.70 -1.23 12.68
N ASP A 41 13.48 -1.24 13.22
CA ASP A 41 13.20 -0.97 14.63
C ASP A 41 12.43 -2.13 15.28
N ALA A 42 11.76 -1.91 16.41
CA ALA A 42 10.99 -2.94 17.09
C ALA A 42 9.82 -3.48 16.25
N ASN A 43 9.20 -2.65 15.41
CA ASN A 43 7.92 -2.94 14.75
C ASN A 43 8.02 -2.96 13.22
N LEU A 44 8.90 -2.16 12.63
CA LEU A 44 8.99 -1.96 11.18
C LEU A 44 10.35 -2.40 10.62
N ILE A 45 10.34 -2.78 9.35
CA ILE A 45 11.51 -3.01 8.51
C ILE A 45 11.32 -2.21 7.22
N ALA A 46 12.37 -1.53 6.78
CA ALA A 46 12.47 -0.98 5.44
C ALA A 46 13.58 -1.69 4.66
N ILE A 47 13.28 -2.09 3.42
CA ILE A 47 14.25 -2.73 2.52
C ILE A 47 14.36 -1.99 1.20
N ASN A 48 15.54 -2.06 0.57
CA ASN A 48 15.70 -1.76 -0.84
C ASN A 48 14.92 -2.77 -1.67
N ASN A 49 14.06 -2.29 -2.56
CA ASN A 49 13.41 -3.17 -3.53
C ASN A 49 14.41 -3.65 -4.57
N LEU A 50 14.49 -4.96 -4.76
CA LEU A 50 15.30 -5.61 -5.80
C LEU A 50 15.04 -5.03 -7.20
N ARG A 51 13.78 -4.70 -7.50
CA ARG A 51 13.38 -4.11 -8.79
C ARG A 51 13.05 -2.63 -8.62
N LYS A 52 14.09 -1.78 -8.67
CA LYS A 52 13.97 -0.33 -8.54
C LYS A 52 13.04 0.27 -9.61
N ALA A 53 12.08 1.08 -9.15
CA ALA A 53 11.14 1.82 -10.00
C ALA A 53 11.50 3.30 -10.17
N GLY A 54 12.53 3.76 -9.46
CA GLY A 54 13.11 5.10 -9.51
C GLY A 54 14.58 5.05 -9.05
N GLN A 55 15.14 6.19 -8.65
CA GLN A 55 16.49 6.26 -8.06
C GLN A 55 16.56 5.44 -6.76
N TYR A 56 15.62 5.69 -5.86
CA TYR A 56 15.34 4.86 -4.69
C TYR A 56 13.96 4.22 -4.80
N HIS A 57 13.85 3.04 -4.24
CA HIS A 57 12.59 2.30 -4.15
C HIS A 57 12.65 1.45 -2.89
N TRP A 58 12.07 1.95 -1.81
CA TRP A 58 11.98 1.22 -0.55
C TRP A 58 10.63 0.55 -0.41
N LEU A 59 10.63 -0.59 0.27
CA LEU A 59 9.44 -1.25 0.78
C LEU A 59 9.50 -1.16 2.31
N ILE A 60 8.50 -0.52 2.90
CA ILE A 60 8.35 -0.40 4.35
C ILE A 60 7.23 -1.35 4.78
N MET A 61 7.46 -2.19 5.78
CA MET A 61 6.52 -3.20 6.23
C MET A 61 6.62 -3.45 7.74
N PRO A 62 5.53 -3.84 8.40
CA PRO A 62 5.61 -4.35 9.77
C PRO A 62 6.32 -5.70 9.83
N LYS A 63 6.95 -6.00 10.96
CA LYS A 63 7.46 -7.36 11.25
C LYS A 63 6.32 -8.36 11.42
N SER A 64 5.19 -7.90 11.96
CA SER A 64 3.98 -8.72 12.07
C SER A 64 3.34 -8.94 10.70
N HIS A 65 2.84 -10.15 10.48
CA HIS A 65 2.04 -10.52 9.31
C HIS A 65 0.53 -10.54 9.66
N SER A 66 0.07 -9.55 10.42
CA SER A 66 -1.36 -9.40 10.76
C SER A 66 -2.19 -8.85 9.59
N TRP A 67 -1.55 -8.15 8.66
CA TRP A 67 -2.23 -7.48 7.54
C TRP A 67 -1.74 -8.01 6.19
N ARG A 68 -2.70 -8.46 5.38
CA ARG A 68 -2.46 -8.86 4.00
C ARG A 68 -2.13 -7.67 3.11
N ASP A 69 -2.95 -6.62 3.20
CA ASP A 69 -2.94 -5.43 2.36
C ASP A 69 -3.80 -4.32 3.01
N ILE A 70 -4.10 -3.25 2.27
CA ILE A 70 -4.82 -2.08 2.75
C ILE A 70 -6.35 -2.21 2.79
N GLU A 71 -6.95 -3.25 2.21
CA GLU A 71 -8.40 -3.27 1.95
C GLU A 71 -9.25 -3.52 3.20
N ASN A 72 -8.68 -4.22 4.18
CA ASN A 72 -9.35 -4.58 5.45
C ASN A 72 -8.73 -3.86 6.65
N LEU A 73 -8.06 -2.72 6.44
CA LEU A 73 -7.56 -1.91 7.54
C LEU A 73 -8.73 -1.24 8.27
N GLU A 74 -8.65 -1.25 9.59
CA GLU A 74 -9.58 -0.58 10.48
C GLU A 74 -8.92 0.62 11.18
N LEU A 75 -9.69 1.36 11.97
CA LEU A 75 -9.23 2.61 12.58
C LEU A 75 -8.04 2.39 13.53
N GLU A 76 -8.03 1.25 14.21
CA GLU A 76 -6.98 0.84 15.13
C GLU A 76 -5.62 0.69 14.42
N ASP A 77 -5.66 0.39 13.11
CA ASP A 77 -4.47 0.23 12.26
C ASP A 77 -3.92 1.58 11.77
N ALA A 78 -4.58 2.71 12.05
CA ALA A 78 -4.08 4.03 11.66
C ALA A 78 -2.69 4.32 12.27
N SER A 79 -2.44 3.81 13.48
CA SER A 79 -1.14 3.91 14.15
C SER A 79 -0.02 3.23 13.37
N LEU A 80 -0.27 2.04 12.81
CA LEU A 80 0.66 1.33 11.93
C LEU A 80 0.95 2.16 10.67
N LEU A 81 -0.09 2.66 10.00
CA LEU A 81 0.10 3.43 8.77
C LEU A 81 0.89 4.72 9.01
N ASN A 82 0.59 5.45 10.09
CA ASN A 82 1.35 6.64 10.46
C ASN A 82 2.82 6.31 10.69
N ALA A 83 3.12 5.26 11.46
CA ALA A 83 4.51 4.84 11.68
C ALA A 83 5.24 4.47 10.38
N MET A 84 4.56 3.82 9.43
CA MET A 84 5.13 3.52 8.12
C MET A 84 5.40 4.79 7.30
N ILE A 85 4.51 5.78 7.35
CA ILE A 85 4.65 7.08 6.67
C ILE A 85 5.80 7.87 7.27
N GLU A 86 5.84 8.01 8.59
CA GLU A 86 6.91 8.69 9.33
C GLU A 86 8.28 8.07 9.00
N LEU A 87 8.37 6.74 8.95
CA LEU A 87 9.60 6.07 8.52
C LEU A 87 9.94 6.36 7.05
N GLY A 88 8.94 6.46 6.18
CA GLY A 88 9.14 6.86 4.78
C GLY A 88 9.70 8.27 4.65
N GLU A 89 9.16 9.21 5.44
CA GLU A 89 9.63 10.59 5.52
C GLU A 89 11.07 10.66 6.07
N HIS A 90 11.35 9.92 7.15
CA HIS A 90 12.69 9.82 7.72
C HIS A 90 13.73 9.33 6.71
N LEU A 91 13.41 8.29 5.93
CA LEU A 91 14.31 7.78 4.89
C LEU A 91 14.54 8.82 3.77
N LEU A 92 13.51 9.60 3.41
CA LEU A 92 13.63 10.68 2.43
C LEU A 92 14.51 11.81 2.94
N GLU A 93 14.36 12.23 4.19
CA GLU A 93 15.20 13.27 4.81
C GLU A 93 16.66 12.86 4.85
N GLN A 94 16.95 11.61 5.21
CA GLN A 94 18.32 11.11 5.31
C GLN A 94 18.99 10.91 3.95
N ASN A 95 18.26 10.39 2.96
CA ASN A 95 18.87 9.93 1.70
C ASN A 95 18.61 10.87 0.51
N CYS A 96 17.59 11.73 0.59
CA CYS A 96 17.06 12.54 -0.51
C CYS A 96 16.59 13.95 -0.07
N PRO A 97 17.33 14.69 0.78
CA PRO A 97 16.84 15.92 1.43
C PRO A 97 16.49 17.05 0.45
N THR A 98 17.03 17.01 -0.77
CA THR A 98 16.82 18.05 -1.79
C THR A 98 15.77 17.65 -2.83
N VAL A 99 15.23 16.43 -2.79
CA VAL A 99 14.26 15.97 -3.78
C VAL A 99 12.88 16.58 -3.48
N PRO A 100 12.25 17.28 -4.45
CA PRO A 100 10.90 17.80 -4.26
C PRO A 100 9.87 16.68 -4.03
N SER A 101 8.89 16.92 -3.16
CA SER A 101 7.82 15.95 -2.87
C SER A 101 7.04 15.50 -4.12
N ALA A 102 6.93 16.35 -5.15
CA ALA A 102 6.31 16.00 -6.44
C ALA A 102 7.05 14.88 -7.20
N ASN A 103 8.33 14.67 -6.91
CA ASN A 103 9.19 13.62 -7.47
C ASN A 103 9.26 12.39 -6.58
N VAL A 104 8.45 12.32 -5.52
CA VAL A 104 8.32 11.16 -4.65
C VAL A 104 6.95 10.55 -4.86
N HIS A 105 6.90 9.22 -4.97
CA HIS A 105 5.67 8.47 -5.17
C HIS A 105 5.52 7.42 -4.09
N ILE A 106 4.54 7.63 -3.20
CA ILE A 106 4.28 6.81 -2.03
C ILE A 106 2.88 6.18 -2.16
N GLY A 107 2.75 4.96 -1.65
CA GLY A 107 1.47 4.27 -1.58
C GLY A 107 1.57 2.75 -1.64
N PHE A 108 0.45 2.15 -2.00
CA PHE A 108 0.20 0.72 -1.87
C PHE A 108 -0.45 0.15 -3.13
N HIS A 109 -0.07 -1.08 -3.46
CA HIS A 109 -0.90 -1.93 -4.32
C HIS A 109 -2.17 -2.36 -3.58
N ARG A 110 -3.22 -2.66 -4.34
CA ARG A 110 -4.56 -2.89 -3.79
C ARG A 110 -4.97 -4.34 -3.80
N GLY A 111 -5.54 -4.80 -2.70
CA GLY A 111 -6.05 -6.18 -2.59
C GLY A 111 -7.36 -6.38 -3.35
N ARG A 112 -7.84 -7.62 -3.30
CA ARG A 112 -9.21 -7.97 -3.66
C ARG A 112 -10.19 -7.20 -2.80
N ARG A 113 -11.20 -6.61 -3.42
CA ARG A 113 -12.29 -5.89 -2.72
C ARG A 113 -13.58 -5.91 -3.53
N VAL A 114 -14.70 -5.71 -2.86
CA VAL A 114 -16.02 -5.72 -3.48
C VAL A 114 -16.19 -4.51 -4.40
N LEU A 115 -16.64 -4.76 -5.63
CA LEU A 115 -17.14 -3.72 -6.54
C LEU A 115 -18.67 -3.63 -6.43
N PHE A 116 -19.38 -4.74 -6.64
CA PHE A 116 -20.84 -4.78 -6.55
C PHE A 116 -21.33 -6.21 -6.31
N ARG A 117 -22.01 -6.45 -5.19
CA ARG A 117 -22.51 -7.79 -4.80
C ARG A 117 -21.37 -8.81 -4.83
N ASN A 118 -21.45 -9.80 -5.72
CA ASN A 118 -20.44 -10.86 -5.88
C ASN A 118 -19.40 -10.53 -6.96
N ILE A 119 -19.36 -9.29 -7.45
CA ILE A 119 -18.37 -8.78 -8.40
C ILE A 119 -17.26 -8.09 -7.59
N TYR A 120 -16.03 -8.50 -7.85
CA TYR A 120 -14.85 -8.03 -7.15
C TYR A 120 -13.91 -7.31 -8.11
N TRP A 121 -13.16 -6.35 -7.60
CA TRP A 121 -11.97 -5.87 -8.26
C TRP A 121 -10.86 -6.92 -8.23
N PRO A 122 -9.96 -6.93 -9.24
CA PRO A 122 -8.84 -7.84 -9.28
C PRO A 122 -7.91 -7.62 -8.08
N ASP A 123 -7.29 -8.72 -7.68
CA ASP A 123 -6.29 -8.77 -6.64
C ASP A 123 -4.91 -8.52 -7.28
N ILE A 124 -4.26 -7.43 -6.92
CA ILE A 124 -3.03 -6.99 -7.58
C ILE A 124 -1.87 -6.83 -6.60
N VAL A 125 -2.05 -7.32 -5.39
CA VAL A 125 -1.00 -7.38 -4.38
C VAL A 125 -0.08 -8.53 -4.73
N SER A 126 1.20 -8.24 -4.96
CA SER A 126 2.16 -9.28 -5.32
C SER A 126 2.59 -10.13 -4.13
N ILE A 127 2.58 -9.56 -2.92
CA ILE A 127 3.01 -10.18 -1.66
C ILE A 127 1.96 -9.87 -0.60
N HIS A 128 1.29 -10.90 -0.09
CA HIS A 128 0.26 -10.80 0.94
C HIS A 128 0.90 -10.53 2.30
N HIS A 129 1.45 -9.35 2.47
CA HIS A 129 2.00 -8.80 3.70
C HIS A 129 2.05 -7.32 3.45
N ILE A 130 1.35 -6.51 4.23
CA ILE A 130 1.22 -5.08 3.95
C ILE A 130 2.61 -4.43 3.79
N HIS A 131 2.82 -3.74 2.67
CA HIS A 131 4.07 -3.03 2.42
C HIS A 131 3.79 -1.73 1.66
N MET A 132 4.35 -0.64 2.18
CA MET A 132 4.29 0.66 1.56
C MET A 132 5.49 0.83 0.62
N HIS A 133 5.22 1.27 -0.60
CA HIS A 133 6.23 1.65 -1.55
C HIS A 133 6.60 3.12 -1.34
N VAL A 134 7.90 3.41 -1.28
CA VAL A 134 8.43 4.78 -1.37
C VAL A 134 9.36 4.83 -2.57
N ILE A 135 8.96 5.54 -3.63
CA ILE A 135 9.70 5.60 -4.91
C ILE A 135 10.16 7.03 -5.16
N VAL A 136 11.47 7.23 -5.19
CA VAL A 136 12.11 8.52 -5.47
C VAL A 136 12.47 8.61 -6.94
N GLU A 137 12.11 9.70 -7.60
CA GLU A 137 12.29 9.91 -9.04
C GLU A 137 11.72 8.75 -9.87
N PRO A 138 10.41 8.47 -9.76
CA PRO A 138 9.81 7.31 -10.41
C PRO A 138 9.95 7.41 -11.93
N ARG A 139 10.40 6.30 -12.54
CA ARG A 139 10.48 6.19 -14.00
C ARG A 139 9.08 6.38 -14.59
N PHE A 140 8.93 7.38 -15.47
CA PHE A 140 7.65 7.81 -16.04
C PHE A 140 6.72 6.67 -16.46
N TRP A 141 7.23 5.71 -17.24
CA TRP A 141 6.45 4.56 -17.72
C TRP A 141 5.97 3.61 -16.62
N LEU A 142 6.76 3.42 -15.56
CA LEU A 142 6.33 2.61 -14.42
C LEU A 142 5.29 3.35 -13.58
N LYS A 143 5.46 4.67 -13.41
CA LYS A 143 4.46 5.54 -12.76
C LYS A 143 3.13 5.52 -13.52
N LEU A 144 3.15 5.46 -14.85
CA LEU A 144 1.93 5.42 -15.65
C LEU A 144 1.20 4.07 -15.65
N PHE A 145 1.91 2.95 -15.50
CA PHE A 145 1.32 1.63 -15.74
C PHE A 145 1.36 0.68 -14.55
N LYS A 146 2.44 0.70 -13.76
CA LYS A 146 2.58 -0.18 -12.59
C LYS A 146 2.10 0.51 -11.31
N TYR A 147 2.34 1.82 -11.20
CA TYR A 147 1.96 2.65 -10.04
C TYR A 147 1.04 3.82 -10.44
N PRO A 148 -0.03 3.58 -11.21
CA PRO A 148 -0.85 4.65 -11.78
C PRO A 148 -1.67 5.37 -10.70
N SER A 149 -1.23 6.57 -10.30
CA SER A 149 -2.02 7.41 -9.37
C SER A 149 -3.38 7.82 -9.95
N TRP A 150 -3.50 7.82 -11.28
CA TRP A 150 -4.72 8.13 -12.04
C TRP A 150 -5.71 6.96 -12.10
N LEU A 151 -5.28 5.74 -11.71
CA LEU A 151 -6.11 4.55 -11.70
C LEU A 151 -6.20 3.99 -10.28
N PRO A 152 -7.16 4.49 -9.45
CA PRO A 152 -7.35 4.07 -8.05
C PRO A 152 -7.70 2.59 -7.89
N LEU A 153 -8.00 1.93 -9.02
CA LEU A 153 -8.12 0.48 -9.08
C LEU A 153 -6.80 -0.19 -8.69
N MET A 154 -5.68 0.38 -9.12
CA MET A 154 -4.36 -0.25 -9.05
C MET A 154 -3.47 0.24 -7.90
N TRP A 155 -3.65 1.50 -7.52
CA TRP A 155 -2.78 2.16 -6.57
C TRP A 155 -3.61 3.04 -5.64
N LYS A 156 -3.23 3.07 -4.37
CA LYS A 156 -3.75 4.06 -3.42
C LYS A 156 -2.57 4.72 -2.71
N SER A 157 -2.54 6.06 -2.71
CA SER A 157 -1.54 6.81 -1.96
C SER A 157 -1.81 6.69 -0.46
N GLU A 158 -0.75 6.70 0.33
CA GLU A 158 -0.73 6.73 1.79
C GLU A 158 -1.72 7.74 2.37
N LYS A 159 -1.73 8.98 1.85
CA LYS A 159 -2.68 10.03 2.27
C LYS A 159 -4.14 9.64 2.06
N LYS A 160 -4.45 8.92 0.97
CA LYS A 160 -5.83 8.48 0.69
C LYS A 160 -6.23 7.32 1.59
N VAL A 161 -5.31 6.41 1.91
CA VAL A 161 -5.57 5.32 2.85
C VAL A 161 -5.94 5.89 4.22
N ILE A 162 -5.12 6.80 4.75
CA ILE A 162 -5.40 7.43 6.06
C ILE A 162 -6.72 8.20 6.05
N GLN A 163 -6.96 9.04 5.04
CA GLN A 163 -8.22 9.76 4.93
C GLN A 163 -9.45 8.85 4.89
N GLU A 164 -9.34 7.65 4.32
CA GLU A 164 -10.43 6.68 4.31
C GLU A 164 -10.65 6.04 5.69
N LEU A 165 -9.59 5.72 6.43
CA LEU A 165 -9.69 5.22 7.80
C LEU A 165 -10.33 6.25 8.74
N GLU A 166 -9.90 7.51 8.66
CA GLU A 166 -10.49 8.59 9.46
C GLU A 166 -11.98 8.81 9.14
N LYS A 167 -12.35 8.72 7.86
CA LYS A 167 -13.77 8.82 7.45
C LYS A 167 -14.62 7.65 7.95
N LYS A 168 -14.05 6.45 8.07
CA LYS A 168 -14.74 5.32 8.71
C LYS A 168 -15.06 5.65 10.17
N SER A 169 -14.14 6.30 10.91
CA SER A 169 -14.37 6.75 12.29
C SER A 169 -15.56 7.70 12.41
N GLY A 170 -15.59 8.77 11.60
CA GLY A 170 -16.66 9.77 11.68
C GLY A 170 -18.05 9.18 11.44
N LYS A 171 -18.18 8.24 10.50
CA LYS A 171 -19.44 7.52 10.24
C LYS A 171 -19.82 6.57 11.38
N GLY A 172 -18.85 5.89 11.98
CA GLY A 172 -19.08 4.99 13.12
C GLY A 172 -19.55 5.74 14.36
N ASP A 173 -19.03 6.94 14.58
CA ASP A 173 -19.42 7.80 15.71
C ASP A 173 -20.80 8.43 15.50
N ASP A 174 -21.13 8.86 14.28
CA ASP A 174 -22.47 9.34 13.94
C ASP A 174 -23.52 8.22 14.08
N ALA A 175 -23.22 7.01 13.58
CA ALA A 175 -24.12 5.86 13.71
C ALA A 175 -24.37 5.46 15.18
N ARG A 176 -23.32 5.42 16.01
CA ARG A 176 -23.47 5.17 17.46
C ARG A 176 -24.26 6.25 18.16
N ARG A 177 -24.08 7.52 17.77
CA ARG A 177 -24.81 8.66 18.35
C ARG A 177 -26.29 8.62 17.97
N ASP A 178 -26.61 8.23 16.74
CA ASP A 178 -27.98 8.02 16.27
C ASP A 178 -28.67 6.83 16.95
N GLU A 179 -27.96 5.72 17.14
CA GLU A 179 -28.47 4.55 17.88
C GLU A 179 -28.74 4.90 19.35
N HIS A 180 -27.81 5.60 20.00
CA HIS A 180 -28.00 6.09 21.37
C HIS A 180 -29.19 7.06 21.48
N ARG A 181 -29.38 7.96 20.50
CA ARG A 181 -30.56 8.84 20.44
C ARG A 181 -31.86 8.06 20.28
N ARG A 182 -31.89 7.01 19.45
CA ARG A 182 -33.07 6.14 19.30
C ARG A 182 -33.36 5.33 20.57
N ALA A 183 -32.33 4.92 21.31
CA ALA A 183 -32.49 4.17 22.55
C ALA A 183 -32.99 5.03 23.73
N ILE A 184 -32.88 6.36 23.65
CA ILE A 184 -33.30 7.30 24.71
C ILE A 184 -34.68 7.91 24.41
N LEU A 185 -35.19 7.81 23.18
CA LEU A 185 -36.55 8.24 22.84
C LEU A 185 -37.55 7.15 23.27
N PRO A 186 -38.58 7.48 24.08
CA PRO A 186 -39.57 6.53 24.58
C PRO A 186 -40.48 5.96 23.49
#